data_AF-A0A7J4LCH2-F1
#
_entry.id   AF-A0A7J4LCH2-F1
#
_cell.length_a   1.000
_cell.length_b   1.000
_cell.length_c   1.000
_cell.angle_alpha   90.00
_cell.angle_beta   90.00
_cell.angle_gamma   90.00
#
_symmetry.space_group_name_H-M   'P 1'
#
loop_
_entity.id
_entity.type
_entity.pdbx_description
1 polymer ?
#
loop_
_entity_poly.entity_id
_entity_poly.type
_entity_poly.pdbx_seq_one_letter_code
_entity_poly.pdbx_strand_id
1 'polypeptide(L)'
;ELIKAGFETLVDAGYQPEIAYFECCNELKLIVDLIYNGGLENMWYSVSNTAEYGGRIYGKEIIDDSVKENMRDMIDFIRSGRYGRDVILEQRTNMNQLKRYRELEKDELIEVVGKKLRGMMKRGKE
;
A
#
# COMPACT_ATOMS: atom_id res chain seq x y z
N GLU A 1 2.79 -2.51 2.51
CA GLU A 1 3.36 -3.45 1.52
C GLU A 1 3.19 -3.02 0.07
N LEU A 2 2.03 -3.09 -0.60
CA LEU A 2 1.95 -2.77 -2.05
C LEU A 2 2.47 -1.35 -2.40
N ILE A 3 2.12 -0.34 -1.60
CA ILE A 3 2.64 1.03 -1.74
C ILE A 3 4.16 1.07 -1.57
N LYS A 4 4.69 0.37 -0.55
CA LYS A 4 6.13 0.31 -0.26
C LYS A 4 6.90 -0.35 -1.39
N ALA A 5 6.44 -1.50 -1.86
CA ALA A 5 7.06 -2.23 -2.96
C ALA A 5 7.10 -1.38 -4.25
N GLY A 6 6.01 -0.70 -4.59
CA GLY A 6 5.98 0.23 -5.74
C GLY A 6 6.96 1.39 -5.56
N PHE A 7 6.94 2.02 -4.38
CA PHE A 7 7.84 3.12 -4.05
C PHE A 7 9.31 2.72 -4.14
N GLU A 8 9.68 1.61 -3.50
CA GLU A 8 11.04 1.05 -3.50
C GLU A 8 11.49 0.71 -4.92
N THR A 9 10.63 0.07 -5.72
CA THR A 9 10.92 -0.26 -7.13
C THR A 9 11.24 1.00 -7.95
N LEU A 10 10.48 2.08 -7.77
CA LEU A 10 10.77 3.34 -8.45
C LEU A 10 12.06 3.99 -7.95
N VAL A 11 12.28 4.02 -6.64
CA VAL A 11 13.52 4.59 -6.08
C VAL A 11 14.75 3.81 -6.54
N ASP A 12 14.70 2.48 -6.54
CA ASP A 12 15.78 1.60 -7.00
C ASP A 12 16.04 1.75 -8.51
N ALA A 13 15.01 2.07 -9.29
CA ALA A 13 15.14 2.42 -10.71
C ALA A 13 15.68 3.85 -10.95
N GLY A 14 15.98 4.61 -9.90
CA GLY A 14 16.59 5.94 -9.97
C GLY A 14 15.59 7.10 -10.01
N TYR A 15 14.30 6.86 -9.79
CA TYR A 15 13.33 7.94 -9.66
C TYR A 15 13.55 8.69 -8.35
N GLN A 16 13.27 10.01 -8.35
CA GLN A 16 13.34 10.81 -7.14
C GLN A 16 12.32 10.30 -6.11
N PRO A 17 12.69 10.15 -4.82
CA PRO A 17 11.77 9.68 -3.79
C PRO A 17 10.50 10.51 -3.70
N GLU A 18 10.57 11.84 -3.90
CA GLU A 18 9.38 12.69 -3.92
C GLU A 18 8.39 12.29 -5.04
N ILE A 19 8.88 11.97 -6.24
CA ILE A 19 8.05 11.53 -7.36
C ILE A 19 7.48 10.14 -7.08
N ALA A 20 8.32 9.19 -6.65
CA ALA A 20 7.88 7.84 -6.29
C ALA A 20 6.77 7.86 -5.22
N TYR A 21 6.88 8.75 -4.22
CA TYR A 21 5.85 8.94 -3.20
C TYR A 21 4.53 9.44 -3.81
N PHE A 22 4.59 10.43 -4.70
CA PHE A 22 3.39 10.97 -5.35
C PHE A 22 2.67 9.88 -6.17
N GLU A 23 3.40 9.16 -7.01
CA GLU A 23 2.87 8.11 -7.88
C GLU A 23 2.30 6.92 -7.07
N CYS A 24 3.05 6.40 -6.09
CA CYS A 24 2.63 5.17 -5.40
C CYS A 24 1.67 5.40 -4.22
N CYS A 25 1.72 6.56 -3.57
CA CYS A 25 0.91 6.84 -2.38
C CYS A 25 -0.18 7.89 -2.63
N ASN A 26 0.15 9.01 -3.28
CA ASN A 26 -0.81 10.10 -3.42
C ASN A 26 -1.87 9.78 -4.49
N GLU A 27 -1.46 9.24 -5.64
CA GLU A 27 -2.42 8.83 -6.68
C GLU A 27 -3.35 7.70 -6.24
N LEU A 28 -2.89 6.81 -5.36
CA LEU A 28 -3.72 5.74 -4.82
C LEU A 28 -5.01 6.29 -4.20
N LYS A 29 -4.94 7.45 -3.52
CA LYS A 29 -6.14 8.09 -2.97
C LYS A 29 -7.14 8.46 -4.08
N LEU A 30 -6.67 8.99 -5.21
CA LEU A 30 -7.54 9.38 -6.32
C LEU A 30 -8.25 8.16 -6.93
N ILE A 31 -7.50 7.08 -7.20
CA ILE A 31 -8.05 5.83 -7.72
C ILE A 31 -9.06 5.22 -6.75
N VAL A 32 -8.72 5.15 -5.46
CA VAL A 32 -9.63 4.60 -4.44
C VAL A 32 -10.86 5.47 -4.25
N ASP A 33 -10.76 6.81 -4.32
CA ASP A 33 -11.91 7.70 -4.25
C ASP A 33 -12.86 7.47 -5.44
N LEU A 34 -12.34 7.27 -6.66
CA LEU A 34 -13.16 6.95 -7.83
C LEU A 34 -13.89 5.61 -7.69
N ILE A 35 -13.20 4.60 -7.15
CA ILE A 35 -13.79 3.27 -6.87
C ILE A 35 -14.85 3.39 -5.79
N TYR A 36 -14.59 4.14 -4.72
CA TYR A 36 -15.54 4.34 -3.64
C TYR A 36 -16.82 5.02 -4.14
N ASN A 37 -16.69 6.03 -5.00
CA ASN A 37 -17.82 6.82 -5.48
C ASN A 37 -18.67 6.11 -6.55
N GLY A 38 -18.11 5.16 -7.32
CA GLY A 38 -18.83 4.58 -8.46
C GLY A 38 -18.43 3.16 -8.87
N GLY A 39 -17.61 2.48 -8.09
CA GLY A 39 -17.10 1.15 -8.40
C GLY A 39 -15.96 1.14 -9.42
N LEU A 40 -15.50 -0.07 -9.76
CA LEU A 40 -14.34 -0.28 -10.64
C LEU A 40 -14.55 0.29 -12.05
N GLU A 41 -15.72 0.09 -12.65
CA GLU A 41 -16.00 0.59 -14.00
C GLU A 41 -16.07 2.12 -14.06
N ASN A 42 -16.54 2.79 -13.00
CA ASN A 42 -16.45 4.25 -12.93
C ASN A 42 -14.99 4.73 -12.87
N MET A 43 -14.14 4.03 -12.13
CA MET A 43 -12.71 4.32 -12.09
C MET A 43 -12.08 4.14 -13.48
N TRP A 44 -12.37 3.04 -14.18
CA TRP A 44 -11.85 2.80 -15.53
C TRP A 44 -12.32 3.86 -16.53
N TYR A 45 -13.59 4.26 -16.47
CA TYR A 45 -14.13 5.34 -17.30
C TYR A 45 -13.46 6.70 -17.02
N SER A 46 -12.96 6.90 -15.79
CA SER A 46 -12.39 8.18 -15.33
C SER A 46 -10.89 8.33 -15.58
N VAL A 47 -10.20 7.28 -16.04
CA VAL A 47 -8.78 7.32 -16.38
C VAL A 47 -8.56 7.31 -17.89
N SER A 48 -7.35 7.63 -18.34
CA SER A 48 -7.03 7.56 -19.78
C SER A 48 -7.06 6.12 -20.30
N ASN A 49 -7.33 5.94 -21.60
CA ASN A 49 -7.27 4.63 -22.26
C ASN A 49 -5.91 3.92 -22.05
N THR A 50 -4.81 4.67 -21.95
CA THR A 50 -3.47 4.11 -21.67
C THR A 50 -3.39 3.51 -20.27
N ALA A 51 -3.93 4.21 -19.26
CA ALA A 51 -3.97 3.73 -17.89
C ALA A 51 -4.93 2.54 -17.73
N GLU A 52 -6.11 2.59 -18.36
CA GLU A 52 -7.04 1.46 -18.37
C GLU A 52 -6.42 0.22 -19.03
N TYR A 53 -5.80 0.38 -20.20
CA TYR A 53 -5.12 -0.72 -20.89
C TYR A 53 -4.04 -1.35 -20.01
N GLY A 54 -3.19 -0.51 -19.40
CA GLY A 54 -2.16 -0.96 -18.46
C GLY A 54 -2.75 -1.74 -17.28
N GLY A 55 -3.74 -1.16 -16.61
CA GLY A 55 -4.35 -1.75 -15.41
C GLY A 55 -5.11 -3.06 -15.68
N ARG A 56 -5.88 -3.13 -16.77
CA ARG A 56 -6.66 -4.33 -17.11
C ARG A 56 -5.80 -5.49 -17.62
N ILE A 57 -4.74 -5.21 -18.39
CA ILE A 57 -3.91 -6.24 -19.00
C ILE A 57 -2.79 -6.67 -18.06
N TYR A 58 -2.03 -5.74 -17.51
CA TYR A 58 -0.83 -6.04 -16.73
C TYR A 58 -1.07 -6.11 -15.23
N GLY A 59 -2.28 -5.79 -14.73
CA GLY A 59 -2.59 -5.89 -13.30
C GLY A 59 -2.36 -7.28 -12.72
N LYS A 60 -2.54 -8.34 -13.52
CA LYS A 60 -2.30 -9.74 -13.13
C LYS A 60 -0.83 -10.14 -13.08
N GLU A 61 0.07 -9.38 -13.71
CA GLU A 61 1.52 -9.62 -13.61
C GLU A 61 2.03 -9.24 -12.22
N ILE A 62 1.34 -8.33 -11.52
CA ILE A 62 1.68 -7.92 -10.15
C ILE A 62 0.83 -8.68 -9.12
N ILE A 63 -0.48 -8.82 -9.38
CA ILE A 63 -1.41 -9.53 -8.50
C ILE A 63 -1.91 -10.78 -9.22
N ASP A 64 -1.09 -11.83 -9.17
CA ASP A 64 -1.37 -13.12 -9.80
C ASP A 64 -2.23 -14.04 -8.90
N ASP A 65 -2.41 -15.29 -9.32
CA ASP A 65 -3.20 -16.26 -8.55
C ASP A 65 -2.49 -16.76 -7.28
N SER A 66 -1.16 -16.60 -7.17
CA SER A 66 -0.43 -16.91 -5.93
C SER A 66 -0.83 -15.96 -4.80
N VAL A 67 -1.11 -14.69 -5.12
CA VAL A 67 -1.61 -13.72 -4.13
C VAL A 67 -2.96 -14.15 -3.57
N LYS A 68 -3.84 -14.70 -4.40
CA LYS A 68 -5.13 -15.24 -3.93
C LYS A 68 -4.95 -16.47 -3.05
N GLU A 69 -3.97 -17.31 -3.35
CA GLU A 69 -3.66 -18.45 -2.50
C GLU A 69 -3.15 -18.02 -1.13
N ASN A 70 -2.22 -17.06 -1.08
CA ASN A 70 -1.77 -16.46 0.17
C ASN A 70 -2.94 -15.89 1.00
N MET A 71 -3.93 -15.28 0.35
CA MET A 71 -5.14 -14.81 1.02
C MET A 71 -6.00 -15.95 1.59
N ARG A 72 -6.10 -17.09 0.89
CA ARG A 72 -6.82 -18.28 1.39
C ARG A 72 -6.11 -18.90 2.59
N ASP A 73 -4.79 -19.06 2.52
CA ASP A 73 -3.99 -19.56 3.63
C ASP A 73 -4.14 -18.68 4.87
N MET A 74 -4.17 -17.35 4.68
CA MET A 74 -4.38 -16.40 5.77
C MET A 74 -5.78 -16.54 6.40
N ILE A 75 -6.82 -16.78 5.59
CA ILE A 75 -8.16 -17.07 6.08
C ILE A 75 -8.17 -18.35 6.94
N ASP A 76 -7.49 -19.41 6.50
CA ASP A 76 -7.40 -20.66 7.26
C ASP A 76 -6.58 -20.53 8.53
N PHE A 77 -5.52 -19.71 8.51
CA PHE A 77 -4.75 -19.33 9.69
C PHE A 77 -5.59 -18.58 10.73
N ILE A 78 -6.50 -17.70 10.28
CA ILE A 78 -7.46 -17.01 11.15
C ILE A 78 -8.51 -17.99 11.69
N ARG A 79 -9.16 -18.77 10.81
CA ARG A 79 -10.23 -19.70 11.18
C ARG A 79 -9.78 -20.81 12.13
N SER A 80 -8.53 -21.26 12.01
CA SER A 80 -7.93 -22.24 12.94
C SER A 80 -7.60 -21.67 14.33
N GLY A 81 -7.82 -20.37 14.53
CA GLY A 81 -7.51 -19.65 15.77
C GLY A 81 -6.01 -19.47 16.03
N ARG A 82 -5.12 -19.82 15.08
CA ARG A 82 -3.67 -19.65 15.22
C ARG A 82 -3.31 -18.17 15.35
N TYR A 83 -3.85 -17.30 14.48
CA TYR A 83 -3.65 -15.86 14.61
C TYR A 83 -4.05 -15.31 15.99
N GLY A 84 -5.20 -15.74 16.52
CA GLY A 84 -5.65 -15.33 17.86
C GLY A 84 -4.68 -15.75 18.98
N ARG A 85 -4.13 -16.97 18.90
CA ARG A 85 -3.09 -17.44 19.83
C ARG A 85 -1.81 -16.63 19.73
N ASP A 86 -1.39 -16.29 18.51
CA ASP A 86 -0.20 -15.45 18.28
C ASP A 86 -0.38 -14.06 18.89
N VAL A 87 -1.55 -13.42 18.71
CA VAL A 87 -1.87 -12.13 19.33
C VAL A 87 -1.85 -12.21 20.86
N ILE A 88 -2.40 -13.27 21.46
CA ILE A 88 -2.35 -13.48 22.92
C ILE A 88 -0.91 -13.63 23.41
N LEU A 89 -0.07 -14.36 22.68
CA LEU A 89 1.35 -14.52 23.03
C LEU A 89 2.08 -13.17 22.97
N GLU A 90 1.82 -12.40 21.91
CA GLU A 90 2.39 -11.07 21.72
C GLU A 90 1.97 -10.11 22.85
N GLN A 91 0.69 -10.14 23.26
CA GLN A 91 0.19 -9.41 24.42
C GLN A 91 0.92 -9.77 25.73
N ARG A 92 1.22 -11.06 25.95
CA ARG A 92 1.99 -11.51 27.14
C ARG A 92 3.42 -10.97 27.15
N THR A 93 3.97 -10.67 25.98
CA THR A 93 5.27 -10.01 25.84
C THR A 93 5.16 -8.48 25.75
N ASN A 94 4.00 -7.89 26.07
CA ASN A 94 3.77 -6.45 25.97
C ASN A 94 3.98 -5.91 24.54
N MET A 95 3.56 -6.66 23.52
CA MET A 95 3.59 -6.27 22.11
C MET A 95 5.00 -5.93 21.58
N ASN A 96 6.04 -6.68 22.00
CA ASN A 96 7.43 -6.40 21.63
C ASN A 96 7.71 -6.43 20.12
N GLN A 97 7.16 -7.40 19.38
CA GLN A 97 7.31 -7.47 17.92
C GLN A 97 6.60 -6.32 17.26
N LEU A 98 5.36 -6.02 17.64
CA LEU A 98 4.63 -4.88 17.07
C LEU A 98 5.35 -3.55 17.34
N LYS A 99 5.88 -3.37 18.56
CA LYS A 99 6.72 -2.21 18.89
C LYS A 99 7.95 -2.15 18.00
N ARG A 100 8.66 -3.26 17.82
CA ARG A 100 9.82 -3.34 16.92
C ARG A 100 9.45 -2.94 15.49
N TYR A 101 8.35 -3.46 14.94
CA TYR A 101 7.90 -3.07 13.59
C TYR A 101 7.60 -1.57 13.49
N ARG A 102 6.89 -0.98 14.47
CA ARG A 102 6.65 0.47 14.51
C ARG A 102 7.93 1.29 14.55
N GLU A 103 8.92 0.85 15.32
CA GLU A 103 10.22 1.53 15.40
C GLU A 103 11.03 1.40 14.10
N LEU A 104 10.89 0.30 13.36
CA LEU A 104 11.55 0.13 12.07
C LEU A 104 10.85 0.94 10.96
N GLU A 105 9.53 0.87 10.90
CA GLU A 105 8.74 1.44 9.80
C GLU A 105 8.67 2.97 9.84
N LYS A 106 8.76 3.59 11.03
CA LYS A 106 8.72 5.05 11.17
C LYS A 106 9.88 5.77 10.45
N ASP A 107 11.01 5.07 10.30
CA ASP A 107 12.25 5.62 9.75
C ASP A 107 12.41 5.21 8.26
N GLU A 108 11.42 4.54 7.67
CA GLU A 108 11.43 4.21 6.25
C GLU A 108 11.42 5.46 5.38
N LEU A 109 12.12 5.38 4.25
CA LEU A 109 12.31 6.50 3.34
C LEU A 109 10.97 7.10 2.88
N ILE A 110 9.97 6.26 2.63
CA ILE A 110 8.62 6.68 2.22
C ILE A 110 7.94 7.56 3.28
N GLU A 111 8.15 7.28 4.58
CA GLU A 111 7.58 8.07 5.68
C GLU A 111 8.32 9.39 5.86
N VAL A 112 9.65 9.38 5.75
CA VAL A 112 10.49 10.60 5.81
C VAL A 112 10.10 11.57 4.70
N VAL A 113 10.02 11.08 3.47
CA VAL A 113 9.66 11.88 2.28
C VAL A 113 8.20 12.32 2.36
N GLY A 114 7.29 11.41 2.69
CA GLY A 114 5.87 11.69 2.81
C GLY A 114 5.56 12.78 3.84
N LYS A 115 6.24 12.77 4.99
CA LYS A 115 6.08 13.81 6.02
C LYS A 115 6.43 15.21 5.50
N LYS A 116 7.54 15.32 4.77
CA LYS A 116 7.99 16.59 4.16
C LYS A 116 6.98 17.08 3.13
N LEU A 117 6.54 16.21 2.22
CA LEU A 117 5.59 16.55 1.15
C LEU A 117 4.22 16.97 1.69
N ARG A 118 3.64 16.17 2.61
CA ARG A 118 2.35 16.52 3.26
C ARG A 118 2.44 17.85 4.02
N GLY A 119 3.60 18.16 4.62
CA GLY A 119 3.85 19.44 5.29
C GLY A 119 3.93 20.63 4.32
N MET A 120 4.40 20.43 3.09
CA MET A 120 4.37 21.48 2.05
C MET A 120 2.95 21.70 1.51
N MET A 121 2.21 20.64 1.23
CA MET A 121 0.84 20.73 0.70
C MET A 121 -0.15 21.41 1.66
N LYS A 122 0.03 21.24 2.98
CA LYS A 122 -0.78 21.94 3.99
C LYS A 122 -0.53 23.45 3.98
N ARG A 123 0.74 23.87 3.90
CA ARG A 123 1.14 25.29 3.89
C ARG A 123 0.73 26.02 2.62
N GLY A 124 0.63 25.34 1.48
CA GLY A 124 0.14 25.93 0.22
C GLY A 124 -1.39 26.05 0.13
N LYS A 125 -2.13 25.60 1.16
CA LYS A 125 -3.58 25.78 1.28
C LYS A 125 -3.96 26.90 2.25
N GLU A 126 -2.98 27.51 2.91
CA GLU A 126 -3.08 28.75 3.70
C GLU A 126 -2.69 29.94 2.81
#